data_AF-A0A1K2HHT4-F1
#
_entry.id   AF-A0A1K2HHT4-F1
#
_cell.length_a   1.000
_cell.length_b   1.000
_cell.length_c   1.000
_cell.angle_alpha   90.00
_cell.angle_beta   90.00
_cell.angle_gamma   90.00
#
_symmetry.space_group_name_H-M   'P 1'
#
loop_
_entity.id
_entity.type
_entity.pdbx_description
1 polymer ?
#
loop_
_entity_poly.entity_id
_entity_poly.type
_entity_poly.pdbx_seq_one_letter_code
_entity_poly.pdbx_strand_id
1 'polypeptide(L)' 'MIKKASLACTVCGSRNYSITVSSNGRDKRLEVNKFCKTCGKYTLHKETR' A
#
# COMPACT_ATOMS: atom_id res chain seq x y z
N MET A 1 12.61 -13.82 4.68
CA MET A 1 11.70 -13.38 5.76
C MET A 1 10.52 -12.61 5.15
N ILE A 2 9.29 -12.97 5.51
CA ILE A 2 8.07 -12.31 5.01
C ILE A 2 7.83 -11.08 5.89
N LYS A 3 7.83 -9.88 5.30
CA LYS A 3 7.45 -8.64 6.00
C LYS A 3 5.98 -8.35 5.71
N LYS A 4 5.23 -7.97 6.73
CA LYS A 4 3.87 -7.44 6.56
C LYS A 4 3.99 -5.95 6.40
N ALA A 5 3.47 -5.41 5.30
CA ALA A 5 3.41 -3.98 5.07
C ALA A 5 1.99 -3.51 4.78
N SER A 6 1.66 -2.29 5.18
CA SER A 6 0.34 -1.70 4.94
C SER A 6 0.39 -0.72 3.78
N LEU A 7 -0.59 -0.73 2.89
CA LEU A 7 -0.75 0.27 1.82
C LEU A 7 -1.63 1.42 2.32
N ALA A 8 -1.05 2.60 2.42
CA ALA A 8 -1.74 3.85 2.72
C ALA A 8 -2.10 4.57 1.43
N CYS A 9 -3.33 5.06 1.33
CA CYS A 9 -3.72 5.94 0.23
C CYS A 9 -3.00 7.30 0.34
N THR A 10 -2.52 7.81 -0.79
CA THR A 10 -1.87 9.13 -0.89
C THR A 10 -2.81 10.32 -0.66
N VAL A 11 -4.11 10.14 -0.85
CA VAL A 11 -5.11 11.22 -0.75
C VAL A 11 -5.77 11.25 0.63
N CYS A 12 -6.26 10.09 1.09
CA CYS A 12 -7.02 9.97 2.33
C CYS A 12 -6.15 9.57 3.53
N GLY A 13 -4.90 9.13 3.32
CA GLY A 13 -4.04 8.57 4.37
C GLY A 13 -4.52 7.22 4.94
N SER A 14 -5.67 6.72 4.47
CA SER A 14 -6.30 5.50 4.98
C SER A 14 -5.47 4.27 4.64
N ARG A 15 -5.12 3.48 5.66
CA ARG A 15 -4.46 2.16 5.53
C ARG A 15 -5.53 1.09 5.40
N ASN A 16 -5.92 0.79 4.16
CA ASN A 16 -7.00 -0.16 3.88
C ASN A 16 -6.53 -1.54 3.44
N TYR A 17 -5.24 -1.70 3.11
CA TYR A 17 -4.72 -2.97 2.61
C TYR A 17 -3.45 -3.37 3.33
N SER A 18 -3.38 -4.64 3.72
CA SER A 18 -2.19 -5.27 4.28
C SER A 18 -1.64 -6.24 3.25
N ILE A 19 -0.39 -6.07 2.85
CA ILE A 19 0.31 -6.95 1.92
C ILE A 19 1.44 -7.66 2.64
N THR A 20 1.67 -8.90 2.25
CA THR A 20 2.86 -9.65 2.61
C THR A 20 3.91 -9.41 1.54
N VAL A 21 4.89 -8.57 1.83
CA VAL A 21 6.05 -8.37 0.98
C VAL A 21 7.11 -9.39 1.34
N SER A 22 7.45 -10.22 0.35
CA SER A 22 8.61 -11.10 0.46
C SER A 22 9.87 -10.24 0.33
N SER A 23 10.76 -10.28 1.33
CA SER A 23 11.96 -9.42 1.38
C SER A 23 13.04 -9.80 0.35
N ASN A 24 12.73 -10.65 -0.63
CA ASN A 24 13.66 -11.02 -1.70
C ASN A 24 13.67 -9.93 -2.79
N GLY A 25 14.58 -8.97 -2.65
CA GLY A 25 15.07 -8.14 -3.76
C GLY A 25 14.23 -6.93 -4.17
N ARG A 26 13.22 -6.53 -3.38
CA ARG A 26 12.45 -5.30 -3.65
C ARG A 26 12.98 -4.15 -2.80
N ASP A 27 13.93 -3.41 -3.34
CA ASP A 27 14.45 -2.16 -2.75
C ASP A 27 13.45 -0.98 -2.91
N LYS A 28 12.52 -1.08 -3.87
CA LYS A 28 11.50 -0.07 -4.12
C LYS A 28 10.24 -0.29 -3.29
N ARG A 29 9.76 0.79 -2.67
CA ARG A 29 8.43 0.88 -2.04
C ARG A 29 7.34 0.50 -3.05
N LEU A 30 6.40 -0.35 -2.64
CA LEU A 30 5.30 -0.76 -3.49
C LEU A 30 4.30 0.40 -3.67
N GLU A 31 3.98 0.73 -4.93
CA GLU A 31 2.99 1.73 -5.30
C GLU A 31 1.90 1.06 -6.15
N VAL A 32 0.65 1.09 -5.69
CA VAL A 32 -0.46 0.36 -6.32
C VAL A 32 -1.68 1.26 -6.46
N ASN A 33 -2.27 1.32 -7.65
CA ASN A 33 -3.57 1.96 -7.84
C ASN A 33 -4.68 1.06 -7.31
N LYS A 34 -5.32 1.48 -6.22
CA LYS A 34 -6.42 0.78 -5.57
C LYS A 34 -7.56 1.75 -5.26
N PHE A 35 -8.74 1.21 -5.08
CA PHE A 35 -9.91 2.00 -4.71
C PHE A 35 -9.82 2.41 -3.23
N CYS A 36 -9.75 3.71 -2.92
CA CYS A 36 -9.90 4.19 -1.53
C CYS A 36 -11.39 4.32 -1.23
N LYS A 37 -11.92 3.46 -0.33
CA LYS A 37 -13.33 3.52 0.12
C LYS A 37 -13.71 4.89 0.68
N THR A 38 -12.78 5.60 1.34
CA THR A 38 -13.06 6.91 1.91
C THR A 38 -13.01 8.04 0.87
N CYS A 39 -12.28 7.88 -0.24
CA CYS A 39 -12.30 8.83 -1.36
C CYS A 39 -13.37 8.53 -2.42
N GLY A 40 -13.89 7.29 -2.45
CA GLY A 40 -14.83 6.84 -3.50
C GLY A 40 -14.21 6.74 -4.90
N LYS A 41 -12.88 6.74 -5.02
CA LYS A 41 -12.17 6.70 -6.32
C LYS A 41 -10.90 5.85 -6.24
N TYR A 42 -10.41 5.44 -7.40
CA TYR A 42 -9.10 4.79 -7.54
C TYR A 42 -8.00 5.81 -7.34
N THR A 43 -7.12 5.53 -6.39
CA THR A 43 -6.02 6.39 -6.00
C THR A 43 -4.76 5.56 -5.81
N LEU A 44 -3.62 6.25 -5.87
CA LEU A 44 -2.32 5.65 -5.70
C LEU A 44 -2.11 5.36 -4.20
N HIS A 45 -1.91 4.10 -3.86
CA HIS A 45 -1.61 3.64 -2.51
C HIS A 45 -0.12 3.31 -2.42
N LYS A 46 0.54 3.79 -1.37
CA LYS A 46 1.97 3.58 -1.13
C LYS A 46 2.17 2.69 0.07
N GLU A 47 3.18 1.84 -0.01
CA GLU A 47 3.60 1.02 1.11
C GLU A 47 4.06 1.89 2.29
N THR A 48 3.51 1.57 3.45
CA THR A 48 3.77 2.16 4.75
C THR A 48 4.11 1.06 5.74
N ARG A 49 5.39 1.07 6.14
CA ARG A 49 6.08 0.22 7.13
C ARG A 49 6.10 -1.27 6.86
#